data_AF-A0A409XHV7-F1
#
_entry.id   AF-A0A409XHV7-F1
#
_cell.length_a   1.000
_cell.length_b   1.000
_cell.length_c   1.000
_cell.angle_alpha   90.00
_cell.angle_beta   90.00
_cell.angle_gamma   90.00
#
_symmetry.space_group_name_H-M   'P 1'
#
loop_
_entity.id
_entity.type
_entity.pdbx_description
1 polymer ?
#
loop_
_entity_poly.entity_id
_entity_poly.type
_entity_poly.pdbx_seq_one_letter_code
_entity_poly.pdbx_strand_id
1 'polypeptide(L)'
;MRLVLISFLAVSAYWALSGDTETTIITLADWYHLVAPQEVIEEVIPTSDATLINGLGRYARGPTSALAVISVIANKRYRFRLVSISCDPNFTFSIDGHAMITDYISYHIQTIIEADGVNTQPLVVDSIQIFSGQRYSFILTADQAIDNYWIRANPGPTGTSGFDGGINSAILRYVNATVEDPITNNTSSNPLVETNLVPLDGASAPGVAGVGLADVNINLDFGFNGAQFTVNDVAWVTPTVPVIEISMPSGSAGSPHPLHLHGHTFSVVRSAGYSSYNYDNPIRRDVVSTGSDTTDNVTIRFTTDNSGRWILHCVTRGFAVVMVEDVDTVENSTASSKPLVFLA
;
A
#
# COMPACT_ATOMS: atom_id res chain seq x y z
N MET A 1 -19.83 5.73 2.30
CA MET A 1 -18.81 4.76 2.75
C MET A 1 -18.21 4.10 1.53
N ARG A 2 -17.02 4.52 1.09
CA ARG A 2 -16.22 3.87 0.05
C ARG A 2 -14.84 3.58 0.63
N LEU A 3 -14.33 2.41 0.29
CA LEU A 3 -13.14 1.80 0.88
C LEU A 3 -11.87 2.52 0.40
N VAL A 4 -10.98 2.88 1.34
CA VAL A 4 -9.57 3.13 0.99
C VAL A 4 -8.94 1.76 0.73
N LEU A 5 -8.52 1.52 -0.52
CA LEU A 5 -8.16 0.17 -0.98
C LEU A 5 -6.65 -0.07 -0.77
N ILE A 6 -6.28 -0.36 0.48
CA ILE A 6 -4.89 -0.71 0.85
C ILE A 6 -4.82 -2.19 1.19
N SER A 7 -3.83 -2.87 0.62
CA SER A 7 -3.51 -4.28 0.88
C SER A 7 -2.00 -4.44 1.06
N PHE A 8 -1.56 -5.23 2.04
CA PHE A 8 -0.16 -5.63 2.18
C PHE A 8 0.12 -6.92 1.39
N LEU A 9 1.40 -7.13 1.04
CA LEU A 9 1.89 -8.39 0.48
C LEU A 9 3.02 -8.92 1.37
N ALA A 10 2.93 -10.19 1.77
CA ALA A 10 3.99 -10.89 2.47
C ALA A 10 4.54 -12.02 1.59
N VAL A 11 5.86 -12.07 1.40
CA VAL A 11 6.55 -13.14 0.69
C VAL A 11 7.37 -13.94 1.69
N SER A 12 7.06 -15.22 1.87
CA SER A 12 7.80 -16.09 2.78
C SER A 12 8.99 -16.75 2.08
N ALA A 13 10.17 -16.62 2.67
CA ALA A 13 11.31 -17.48 2.33
C ALA A 13 11.13 -18.89 2.95
N TYR A 14 11.87 -19.87 2.42
CA TYR A 14 11.78 -21.30 2.81
C TYR A 14 12.22 -21.63 4.25
N TRP A 15 12.65 -20.65 5.04
CA TRP A 15 13.15 -20.81 6.41
C TRP A 15 12.30 -20.08 7.47
N ALA A 16 11.01 -19.91 7.22
CA ALA A 16 10.09 -19.28 8.16
C ALA A 16 10.12 -19.97 9.54
N LEU A 17 10.28 -19.16 10.59
CA LEU A 17 10.20 -19.62 11.98
C LEU A 17 8.79 -20.19 12.23
N SER A 18 8.69 -21.26 13.03
CA SER A 18 7.41 -21.84 13.40
C SER A 18 6.55 -20.83 14.17
N GLY A 19 5.53 -20.28 13.51
CA GLY A 19 4.65 -19.24 14.07
C GLY A 19 4.55 -17.94 13.26
N ASP A 20 5.30 -17.77 12.16
CA ASP A 20 5.11 -16.69 11.17
C ASP A 20 3.86 -17.00 10.31
N THR A 21 2.73 -16.35 10.61
CA THR A 21 1.42 -16.58 9.94
C THR A 21 0.65 -15.26 9.83
N GLU A 22 -0.54 -15.27 9.20
CA GLU A 22 -1.41 -14.07 9.14
C GLU A 22 -1.73 -13.46 10.52
N THR A 23 -1.72 -14.26 11.59
CA THR A 23 -2.02 -13.78 12.95
C THR A 23 -0.88 -12.99 13.60
N THR A 24 0.29 -12.91 12.95
CA THR A 24 1.42 -12.10 13.42
C THR A 24 1.65 -10.84 12.59
N ILE A 25 0.68 -10.44 11.76
CA ILE A 25 0.74 -9.17 11.04
C ILE A 25 0.08 -8.08 11.90
N ILE A 26 0.75 -6.92 11.99
CA ILE A 26 0.28 -5.74 12.71
C ILE A 26 0.25 -4.56 11.74
N THR A 27 -0.93 -4.19 11.26
CA THR A 27 -1.13 -2.98 10.46
C THR A 27 -1.44 -1.79 11.36
N LEU A 28 -0.75 -0.68 11.14
CA LEU A 28 -1.05 0.62 11.74
C LEU A 28 -1.62 1.55 10.67
N ALA A 29 -2.81 2.09 10.90
CA ALA A 29 -3.48 3.01 10.00
C ALA A 29 -3.99 4.24 10.74
N ASP A 30 -3.93 5.38 10.09
CA ASP A 30 -4.80 6.51 10.36
C ASP A 30 -6.20 6.26 9.79
N TRP A 31 -7.21 6.83 10.42
CA TRP A 31 -8.59 6.74 9.94
C TRP A 31 -9.31 8.07 10.06
N TYR A 32 -10.08 8.38 9.02
CA TYR A 32 -10.79 9.64 8.83
C TYR A 32 -12.29 9.36 8.67
N HIS A 33 -13.14 10.16 9.30
CA HIS A 33 -14.59 10.07 9.10
C HIS A 33 -15.05 10.72 7.79
N LEU A 34 -14.29 11.70 7.29
CA LEU A 34 -14.49 12.29 5.97
C LEU A 34 -13.83 11.42 4.90
N VAL A 35 -14.23 11.63 3.64
CA VAL A 35 -13.63 10.93 2.49
C VAL A 35 -12.64 11.86 1.82
N ALA A 36 -11.44 11.37 1.47
CA ALA A 36 -10.34 12.18 0.93
C ALA A 36 -10.72 13.21 -0.15
N PRO A 37 -11.60 12.94 -1.15
CA PRO A 37 -12.01 13.95 -2.14
C PRO A 37 -12.78 15.16 -1.56
N GLN A 38 -13.29 15.04 -0.34
CA GLN A 38 -14.02 16.08 0.40
C GLN A 38 -13.12 16.81 1.42
N GLU A 39 -12.02 16.19 1.84
CA GLU A 39 -11.06 16.79 2.80
C GLU A 39 -10.20 17.89 2.15
N VAL A 40 -9.95 17.79 0.84
CA VAL A 40 -9.20 18.79 0.05
C VAL A 40 -9.93 20.14 -0.08
N ILE A 41 -11.17 20.26 0.40
CA ILE A 41 -12.04 21.44 0.18
C ILE A 41 -11.73 22.60 1.16
N GLU A 42 -11.06 22.35 2.30
CA GLU A 42 -10.93 23.35 3.38
C GLU A 42 -9.52 23.94 3.59
N GLU A 43 -8.52 23.63 2.73
CA GLU A 43 -7.10 24.07 2.86
C GLU A 43 -6.40 23.70 4.20
N VAL A 44 -7.06 22.95 5.08
CA VAL A 44 -6.52 22.42 6.34
C VAL A 44 -6.02 21.00 6.11
N ILE A 45 -4.79 20.70 6.55
CA ILE A 45 -4.27 19.33 6.57
C ILE A 45 -5.18 18.48 7.48
N PRO A 46 -5.87 17.45 6.96
CA PRO A 46 -6.85 16.71 7.73
C PRO A 46 -6.16 15.95 8.87
N THR A 47 -6.66 16.12 10.08
CA THR A 47 -6.18 15.39 11.26
C THR A 47 -6.98 14.10 11.38
N SER A 48 -6.28 12.96 11.53
CA SER A 48 -6.91 11.65 11.67
C SER A 48 -7.77 11.59 12.94
N ASP A 49 -8.98 11.05 12.79
CA ASP A 49 -9.92 10.87 13.90
C ASP A 49 -9.43 9.79 14.86
N ALA A 50 -8.94 8.66 14.34
CA ALA A 50 -8.49 7.54 15.14
C ALA A 50 -7.31 6.80 14.50
N THR A 51 -6.45 6.24 15.36
CA THR A 51 -5.49 5.19 14.96
C THR A 51 -6.19 3.84 15.00
N LEU A 52 -6.07 3.07 13.92
CA LEU A 52 -6.50 1.67 13.86
C LEU A 52 -5.29 0.74 13.90
N ILE A 53 -5.33 -0.25 14.78
CA ILE A 53 -4.39 -1.37 14.81
C ILE A 53 -5.15 -2.60 14.34
N ASN A 54 -4.68 -3.27 13.28
CA ASN A 54 -5.40 -4.38 12.63
C ASN A 54 -6.87 -4.06 12.30
N GLY A 55 -7.13 -2.83 11.85
CA GLY A 55 -8.46 -2.35 11.44
C GLY A 55 -9.43 -1.99 12.57
N LEU A 56 -9.00 -2.03 13.84
CA LEU A 56 -9.81 -1.67 15.00
C LEU A 56 -9.12 -0.60 15.85
N GLY A 57 -9.92 0.29 16.44
CA GLY A 57 -9.44 1.38 17.28
C GLY A 57 -10.60 2.17 17.90
N ARG A 58 -10.26 3.03 18.86
CA ARG A 58 -11.21 3.92 19.56
C ARG A 58 -11.01 5.36 19.10
N TYR A 59 -12.13 6.07 18.94
CA TYR A 59 -12.16 7.52 18.71
C TYR A 59 -12.38 8.24 20.03
N ALA A 60 -11.57 9.26 20.35
CA ALA A 60 -11.62 9.98 21.63
C ALA A 60 -12.98 10.63 21.95
N ARG A 61 -13.79 10.93 20.92
CA ARG A 61 -15.15 11.50 21.07
C ARG A 61 -16.26 10.51 20.69
N GLY A 62 -15.92 9.26 20.44
CA GLY A 62 -16.83 8.19 20.06
C GLY A 62 -17.30 7.34 21.24
N PRO A 63 -18.22 6.39 21.01
CA PRO A 63 -18.51 5.34 21.98
C PRO A 63 -17.30 4.40 22.14
N THR A 64 -17.24 3.67 23.26
CA THR A 64 -16.24 2.60 23.45
C THR A 64 -16.43 1.52 22.37
N SER A 65 -15.47 1.43 21.45
CA SER A 65 -15.40 0.40 20.42
C SER A 65 -14.50 -0.77 20.83
N ALA A 66 -14.64 -1.89 20.10
CA ALA A 66 -13.75 -3.02 20.21
C ALA A 66 -12.32 -2.66 19.76
N LEU A 67 -11.34 -3.26 20.42
CA LEU A 67 -9.93 -3.16 20.06
C LEU A 67 -9.45 -4.46 19.43
N ALA A 68 -8.40 -4.39 18.61
CA ALA A 68 -7.74 -5.59 18.12
C ALA A 68 -7.13 -6.39 19.28
N VAL A 69 -7.20 -7.72 19.19
CA VAL A 69 -6.63 -8.65 20.15
C VAL A 69 -5.65 -9.57 19.43
N ILE A 70 -4.39 -9.52 19.84
CA ILE A 70 -3.34 -10.42 19.37
C ILE A 70 -3.10 -11.47 20.46
N SER A 71 -3.37 -12.73 20.15
CA SER A 71 -3.30 -13.82 21.12
C SER A 71 -1.93 -14.50 21.09
N VAL A 72 -1.29 -14.64 22.25
CA VAL A 72 0.02 -15.31 22.40
C VAL A 72 -0.02 -16.45 23.42
N ILE A 73 0.79 -17.48 23.18
CA ILE A 73 0.99 -18.61 24.09
C ILE A 73 2.27 -18.35 24.88
N ALA A 74 2.19 -18.46 26.21
CA ALA A 74 3.34 -18.27 27.09
C ALA A 74 4.55 -19.13 26.66
N ASN A 75 5.75 -18.56 26.76
CA ASN A 75 7.05 -19.12 26.36
C ASN A 75 7.17 -19.46 24.86
N LYS A 76 6.35 -18.85 23.98
CA LYS A 76 6.54 -18.90 22.52
C LYS A 76 7.19 -17.62 21.99
N ARG A 77 7.83 -17.74 20.83
CA ARG A 77 8.38 -16.63 20.06
C ARG A 77 7.55 -16.41 18.81
N TYR A 78 7.31 -15.14 18.47
CA TYR A 78 6.46 -14.70 17.37
C TYR A 78 7.24 -13.72 16.50
N ARG A 79 7.32 -13.97 15.19
CA ARG A 79 7.75 -12.94 14.24
C ARG A 79 6.56 -12.06 13.93
N PHE A 80 6.46 -10.92 14.59
CA PHE A 80 5.50 -9.90 14.23
C PHE A 80 6.00 -9.09 13.04
N ARG A 81 5.09 -8.79 12.11
CA ARG A 81 5.32 -7.98 10.91
C ARG A 81 4.56 -6.68 11.07
N LEU A 82 5.24 -5.65 11.55
CA LEU A 82 4.70 -4.31 11.70
C LEU A 82 4.68 -3.61 10.34
N VAL A 83 3.54 -3.09 9.93
CA VAL A 83 3.33 -2.44 8.63
C VAL A 83 2.59 -1.12 8.86
N SER A 84 3.22 0.00 8.53
CA SER A 84 2.54 1.29 8.49
C SER A 84 1.82 1.44 7.16
N ILE A 85 0.50 1.45 7.20
CA ILE A 85 -0.39 1.77 6.07
C ILE A 85 -1.00 3.18 6.21
N SER A 86 -0.32 4.04 6.99
CA SER A 86 -0.70 5.42 7.26
C SER A 86 -0.71 6.30 6.01
N CYS A 87 -1.64 7.23 5.90
CA CYS A 87 -1.63 8.27 4.88
C CYS A 87 -0.75 9.47 5.27
N ASP A 88 -0.74 9.86 6.56
CA ASP A 88 0.01 11.03 7.05
C ASP A 88 0.91 10.76 8.28
N PRO A 89 0.37 10.49 9.50
CA PRO A 89 1.19 10.38 10.70
C PRO A 89 2.17 9.19 10.67
N ASN A 90 3.32 9.38 11.32
CA ASN A 90 4.11 8.27 11.83
C ASN A 90 3.55 7.80 13.19
N PHE A 91 3.92 6.59 13.60
CA PHE A 91 3.51 6.02 14.89
C PHE A 91 4.72 5.66 15.73
N THR A 92 4.71 6.01 17.02
CA THR A 92 5.59 5.37 18.01
C THR A 92 4.89 4.11 18.54
N PHE A 93 5.36 2.96 18.08
CA PHE A 93 4.86 1.64 18.45
C PHE A 93 5.61 1.07 19.65
N SER A 94 4.89 0.49 20.62
CA SER A 94 5.46 -0.31 21.73
C SER A 94 4.48 -1.34 22.26
N ILE A 95 4.95 -2.27 23.10
CA ILE A 95 4.10 -3.23 23.82
C ILE A 95 4.50 -3.22 25.30
N ASP A 96 3.55 -2.95 26.18
CA ASP A 96 3.77 -2.85 27.63
C ASP A 96 4.34 -4.15 28.22
N GLY A 97 5.26 -4.02 29.18
CA GLY A 97 5.91 -5.15 29.87
C GLY A 97 6.85 -5.98 28.99
N HIS A 98 6.73 -5.92 27.67
CA HIS A 98 7.52 -6.67 26.70
C HIS A 98 8.76 -5.85 26.31
N ALA A 99 9.57 -5.52 27.31
CA ALA A 99 10.87 -4.90 27.16
C ALA A 99 12.01 -5.91 27.38
N MET A 100 13.21 -5.49 27.02
CA MET A 100 14.34 -6.36 26.67
C MET A 100 15.27 -6.61 27.86
N ILE A 101 15.25 -7.79 28.45
CA ILE A 101 16.11 -8.06 29.61
C ILE A 101 17.60 -8.07 29.21
N THR A 102 18.36 -7.25 29.93
CA THR A 102 19.79 -6.92 29.72
C THR A 102 20.76 -8.00 30.21
N ASP A 103 20.32 -9.27 30.27
CA ASP A 103 21.15 -10.38 30.73
C ASP A 103 21.83 -11.05 29.53
N TYR A 104 23.16 -10.94 29.47
CA TYR A 104 24.06 -11.36 28.38
C TYR A 104 24.01 -12.87 28.00
N ILE A 105 23.11 -13.65 28.61
CA ILE A 105 22.99 -15.11 28.47
C ILE A 105 21.54 -15.54 28.11
N SER A 106 20.57 -14.62 28.04
CA SER A 106 19.14 -14.95 27.84
C SER A 106 18.57 -14.43 26.52
N TYR A 107 18.07 -15.34 25.67
CA TYR A 107 17.57 -15.07 24.31
C TYR A 107 16.17 -14.38 24.25
N HIS A 108 15.82 -13.53 25.21
CA HIS A 108 14.47 -12.92 25.36
C HIS A 108 14.27 -11.67 24.51
N ILE A 109 14.74 -11.80 23.28
CA ILE A 109 14.99 -10.76 22.29
C ILE A 109 13.73 -10.24 21.54
N GLN A 110 13.04 -9.12 21.84
CA GLN A 110 12.09 -8.37 20.96
C GLN A 110 12.75 -7.82 19.66
N THR A 111 13.49 -8.67 18.96
CA THR A 111 14.56 -8.28 18.06
C THR A 111 14.04 -7.77 16.72
N ILE A 112 14.42 -6.56 16.27
CA ILE A 112 14.27 -6.19 14.85
C ILE A 112 15.24 -7.04 14.03
N ILE A 113 14.69 -7.77 13.05
CA ILE A 113 15.41 -8.67 12.14
C ILE A 113 15.19 -8.34 10.66
N GLU A 114 14.34 -7.37 10.37
CA GLU A 114 14.00 -6.93 9.01
C GLU A 114 13.57 -5.46 9.06
N ALA A 115 14.04 -4.66 8.11
CA ALA A 115 13.53 -3.33 7.80
C ALA A 115 13.18 -3.30 6.31
N ASP A 116 11.94 -2.93 5.97
CA ASP A 116 11.45 -2.77 4.59
C ASP A 116 11.66 -3.95 3.63
N GLY A 117 11.76 -5.18 4.15
CA GLY A 117 12.03 -6.40 3.35
C GLY A 117 13.50 -6.79 3.28
N VAL A 118 14.41 -5.95 3.80
CA VAL A 118 15.84 -6.25 3.95
C VAL A 118 16.07 -6.87 5.33
N ASN A 119 16.67 -8.06 5.38
CA ASN A 119 17.04 -8.69 6.65
C ASN A 119 18.16 -7.88 7.33
N THR A 120 18.04 -7.66 8.64
CA THR A 120 19.03 -6.93 9.44
C THR A 120 19.77 -7.85 10.39
N GLN A 121 20.91 -7.39 10.90
CA GLN A 121 21.44 -7.91 12.16
C GLN A 121 20.40 -7.69 13.26
N PRO A 122 20.28 -8.62 14.23
CA PRO A 122 19.48 -8.47 15.43
C PRO A 122 19.68 -7.13 16.17
N LEU A 123 18.66 -6.25 16.19
CA LEU A 123 18.67 -5.02 16.99
C LEU A 123 17.67 -5.06 18.13
N VAL A 124 18.11 -4.63 19.31
CA VAL A 124 17.37 -4.63 20.58
C VAL A 124 16.68 -3.28 20.79
N VAL A 125 15.35 -3.22 20.80
CA VAL A 125 14.53 -2.01 21.06
C VAL A 125 13.32 -2.34 21.94
N ASP A 126 12.72 -1.34 22.59
CA ASP A 126 11.42 -1.45 23.28
C ASP A 126 10.34 -0.49 22.70
N SER A 127 10.72 0.37 21.75
CA SER A 127 9.78 1.07 20.87
C SER A 127 10.34 1.28 19.47
N ILE A 128 9.43 1.40 18.50
CA ILE A 128 9.72 1.59 17.08
C ILE A 128 8.95 2.82 16.61
N GLN A 129 9.65 3.89 16.24
CA GLN A 129 9.02 4.93 15.42
C GLN A 129 8.95 4.42 13.98
N ILE A 130 7.75 4.36 13.41
CA ILE A 130 7.49 3.85 12.06
C ILE A 130 6.72 4.88 11.24
N PHE A 131 7.32 5.32 10.14
CA PHE A 131 6.76 6.31 9.21
C PHE A 131 5.77 5.66 8.22
N SER A 132 5.00 6.46 7.49
CA SER A 132 4.11 5.96 6.42
C SER A 132 4.87 5.05 5.45
N GLY A 133 4.27 3.90 5.13
CA GLY A 133 4.83 2.92 4.19
C GLY A 133 5.98 2.06 4.69
N GLN A 134 6.57 2.32 5.87
CA GLN A 134 7.63 1.50 6.45
C GLN A 134 7.11 0.15 7.00
N ARG A 135 8.00 -0.84 7.07
CA ARG A 135 7.77 -2.18 7.62
C ARG A 135 8.95 -2.63 8.49
N TYR A 136 8.66 -3.29 9.60
CA TYR A 136 9.66 -3.98 10.41
C TYR A 136 9.18 -5.38 10.79
N SER A 137 10.05 -6.40 10.69
CA SER A 137 9.82 -7.66 11.42
C SER A 137 10.54 -7.62 12.75
N PHE A 138 9.81 -7.89 13.84
CA PHE A 138 10.38 -8.06 15.17
C PHE A 138 10.00 -9.41 15.80
N ILE A 139 10.89 -9.99 16.62
CA ILE A 139 10.65 -11.29 17.30
C ILE A 139 10.14 -11.06 18.73
N LEU A 140 8.85 -11.03 19.02
CA LEU A 140 8.40 -11.00 20.43
C LEU A 140 8.55 -12.36 21.09
N THR A 141 9.07 -12.42 22.32
CA THR A 141 8.97 -13.60 23.19
C THR A 141 7.88 -13.36 24.22
N ALA A 142 6.94 -14.30 24.36
CA ALA A 142 5.82 -14.20 25.30
C ALA A 142 6.23 -14.76 26.67
N ASP A 143 7.18 -14.11 27.34
CA ASP A 143 7.79 -14.54 28.60
C ASP A 143 7.19 -13.89 29.87
N GLN A 144 6.31 -12.90 29.70
CA GLN A 144 5.60 -12.24 30.77
C GLN A 144 4.53 -13.16 31.41
N ALA A 145 3.93 -12.69 32.50
CA ALA A 145 2.83 -13.40 33.15
C ALA A 145 1.63 -13.57 32.19
N ILE A 146 0.77 -14.55 32.49
CA ILE A 146 -0.47 -14.75 31.73
C ILE A 146 -1.45 -13.64 32.10
N ASP A 147 -1.46 -12.58 31.29
CA ASP A 147 -2.29 -11.39 31.46
C ASP A 147 -2.59 -10.70 30.11
N ASN A 148 -3.17 -9.51 30.18
CA ASN A 148 -3.44 -8.59 29.08
C ASN A 148 -2.45 -7.42 29.13
N TYR A 149 -1.82 -7.09 28.00
CA TYR A 149 -0.83 -6.02 27.88
C TYR A 149 -1.24 -5.03 26.77
N TRP A 150 -1.06 -3.73 27.00
CA TRP A 150 -1.31 -2.74 25.95
C TRP A 150 -0.27 -2.86 24.83
N ILE A 151 -0.76 -3.03 23.60
CA ILE A 151 -0.06 -2.66 22.38
C ILE A 151 -0.39 -1.19 22.14
N ARG A 152 0.62 -0.37 21.82
CA ARG A 152 0.50 1.08 21.69
C ARG A 152 1.01 1.52 20.32
N ALA A 153 0.34 2.47 19.69
CA ALA A 153 0.75 3.10 18.43
C ALA A 153 0.39 4.60 18.49
N ASN A 154 1.23 5.39 19.15
CA ASN A 154 0.95 6.82 19.37
C ASN A 154 1.27 7.64 18.11
N PRO A 155 0.30 8.35 17.51
CA PRO A 155 0.52 9.10 16.27
C PRO A 155 1.31 10.40 16.49
N GLY A 156 2.02 10.83 15.45
CA GLY A 156 2.61 12.16 15.33
C GLY A 156 3.11 12.45 13.92
N PRO A 157 3.39 13.72 13.55
CA PRO A 157 3.13 14.93 14.31
C PRO A 157 1.63 15.31 14.36
N THR A 158 0.80 14.71 13.51
CA THR A 158 -0.65 14.87 13.42
C THR A 158 -1.38 13.73 14.17
N GLY A 159 -2.68 13.93 14.43
CA GLY A 159 -3.54 12.97 15.15
C GLY A 159 -3.75 13.29 16.64
N THR A 160 -4.75 12.65 17.26
CA THR A 160 -4.96 12.76 18.71
C THR A 160 -3.98 11.86 19.44
N SER A 161 -2.98 12.43 20.11
CA SER A 161 -1.94 11.69 20.84
C SER A 161 -2.38 11.26 22.25
N GLY A 162 -1.63 10.32 22.83
CA GLY A 162 -1.92 9.73 24.14
C GLY A 162 -2.73 8.43 24.05
N PHE A 163 -3.24 7.95 25.19
CA PHE A 163 -3.91 6.64 25.30
C PHE A 163 -5.21 6.67 26.14
N ASP A 164 -5.72 7.87 26.45
CA ASP A 164 -6.90 8.04 27.31
C ASP A 164 -8.12 7.34 26.69
N GLY A 165 -8.85 6.58 27.50
CA GLY A 165 -9.96 5.74 27.03
C GLY A 165 -9.55 4.53 26.18
N GLY A 166 -8.25 4.27 25.99
CA GLY A 166 -7.74 3.21 25.12
C GLY A 166 -7.73 3.58 23.63
N ILE A 167 -7.67 4.87 23.28
CA ILE A 167 -7.29 5.29 21.93
C ILE A 167 -5.86 4.84 21.62
N ASN A 168 -5.48 4.78 20.33
CA ASN A 168 -4.10 4.47 19.90
C ASN A 168 -3.55 3.14 20.44
N SER A 169 -4.43 2.18 20.74
CA SER A 169 -4.12 1.00 21.53
C SER A 169 -4.79 -0.27 20.98
N ALA A 170 -4.17 -1.41 21.25
CA ALA A 170 -4.71 -2.76 21.05
C ALA A 170 -4.26 -3.67 22.21
N ILE A 171 -4.71 -4.92 22.22
CA ILE A 171 -4.49 -5.85 23.35
C ILE A 171 -3.60 -7.00 22.89
N LEU A 172 -2.44 -7.17 23.54
CA LEU A 172 -1.72 -8.44 23.52
C LEU A 172 -2.28 -9.30 24.66
N ARG A 173 -2.92 -10.42 24.33
CA ARG A 173 -3.60 -11.30 25.29
C ARG A 173 -2.91 -12.65 25.36
N TYR A 174 -2.48 -13.06 26.56
CA TYR A 174 -2.00 -14.42 26.76
C TYR A 174 -3.16 -15.42 26.74
N VAL A 175 -2.95 -16.60 26.15
CA VAL A 175 -3.93 -17.69 26.20
C VAL A 175 -4.18 -18.07 27.67
N ASN A 176 -5.47 -18.14 28.04
CA ASN A 176 -6.01 -18.28 29.40
C ASN A 176 -6.00 -17.01 30.27
N ALA A 177 -5.58 -15.85 29.76
CA ALA A 177 -5.87 -14.58 30.42
C ALA A 177 -7.36 -14.22 30.35
N THR A 178 -7.81 -13.36 31.25
CA THR A 178 -9.16 -12.80 31.30
C THR A 178 -9.49 -11.95 30.07
N VAL A 179 -10.78 -11.90 29.69
CA VAL A 179 -11.26 -11.08 28.56
C VAL A 179 -11.60 -9.68 29.07
N GLU A 180 -10.57 -8.87 29.28
CA GLU A 180 -10.68 -7.47 29.70
C GLU A 180 -9.61 -6.58 29.03
N ASP A 181 -9.77 -5.27 29.17
CA ASP A 181 -8.78 -4.28 28.72
C ASP A 181 -7.56 -4.30 29.69
N PRO A 182 -6.31 -4.20 29.20
CA PRO A 182 -5.12 -4.12 30.04
C PRO A 182 -5.16 -2.93 31.03
N ILE A 183 -4.50 -3.10 32.17
CA ILE A 183 -4.20 -2.01 33.14
C ILE A 183 -2.71 -1.70 33.24
N THR A 184 -1.93 -2.13 32.25
CA THR A 184 -0.47 -1.98 32.21
C THR A 184 -0.05 -0.53 31.93
N ASN A 185 1.17 -0.19 32.35
CA ASN A 185 1.78 1.11 32.09
C ASN A 185 2.88 0.99 31.03
N ASN A 186 3.04 2.03 30.20
CA ASN A 186 4.16 2.11 29.27
C ASN A 186 5.47 2.35 30.03
N THR A 187 6.49 1.55 29.73
CA THR A 187 7.83 1.62 30.34
C THR A 187 8.95 1.69 29.30
N SER A 188 8.64 2.02 28.04
CA SER A 188 9.63 2.13 26.96
C SER A 188 10.69 3.20 27.26
N SER A 189 11.94 2.86 26.99
CA SER A 189 13.15 3.66 27.30
C SER A 189 14.30 3.47 26.30
N ASN A 190 14.24 2.45 25.44
CA ASN A 190 15.23 2.09 24.44
C ASN A 190 14.60 2.13 23.03
N PRO A 191 14.38 3.33 22.45
CA PRO A 191 13.77 3.48 21.13
C PRO A 191 14.70 3.02 20.01
N LEU A 192 14.11 2.60 18.89
CA LEU A 192 14.83 2.42 17.63
C LEU A 192 15.55 3.72 17.21
N VAL A 193 16.85 3.59 16.97
CA VAL A 193 17.67 4.59 16.26
C VAL A 193 18.14 3.95 14.96
N GLU A 194 17.75 4.53 13.82
CA GLU A 194 17.96 3.92 12.49
C GLU A 194 19.43 3.61 12.18
N THR A 195 20.36 4.46 12.63
CA THR A 195 21.81 4.26 12.44
C THR A 195 22.38 3.01 13.13
N ASN A 196 21.61 2.36 14.00
CA ASN A 196 21.97 1.10 14.65
C ASN A 196 21.50 -0.13 13.85
N LEU A 197 20.69 0.05 12.80
CA LEU A 197 20.31 -1.02 11.87
C LEU A 197 21.48 -1.29 10.91
N VAL A 198 21.81 -2.57 10.75
CA VAL A 198 22.89 -3.03 9.86
C VAL A 198 22.32 -4.17 9.00
N PRO A 199 22.51 -4.17 7.66
CA PRO A 199 22.11 -5.29 6.81
C PRO A 199 22.74 -6.62 7.24
N LEU A 200 21.97 -7.71 7.16
CA LEU A 200 22.44 -9.04 7.57
C LEU A 200 23.60 -9.57 6.70
N ASP A 201 23.64 -9.17 5.43
CA ASP A 201 24.69 -9.56 4.47
C ASP A 201 26.00 -8.76 4.63
N GLY A 202 25.98 -7.65 5.39
CA GLY A 202 27.13 -6.79 5.60
C GLY A 202 27.61 -6.05 4.34
N ALA A 203 26.75 -5.87 3.33
CA ALA A 203 27.12 -5.17 2.11
C ALA A 203 27.44 -3.69 2.35
N SER A 204 28.61 -3.24 1.88
CA SER A 204 28.96 -1.82 1.85
C SER A 204 28.10 -1.05 0.84
N ALA A 205 27.89 0.24 1.08
CA ALA A 205 27.33 1.15 0.08
C ALA A 205 28.21 1.16 -1.20
N PRO A 206 27.61 1.26 -2.40
CA PRO A 206 28.34 1.29 -3.67
C PRO A 206 29.10 2.61 -3.87
N GLY A 207 30.13 2.57 -4.71
CA GLY A 207 30.95 3.74 -5.07
C GLY A 207 32.17 3.94 -4.17
N VAL A 208 32.79 5.12 -4.25
CA VAL A 208 33.93 5.50 -3.41
C VAL A 208 33.42 6.20 -2.15
N ALA A 209 33.98 5.85 -1.00
CA ALA A 209 33.59 6.45 0.28
C ALA A 209 33.93 7.94 0.36
N GLY A 210 32.92 8.79 0.16
CA GLY A 210 33.01 10.25 0.34
C GLY A 210 31.77 10.96 -0.22
N VAL A 211 31.49 12.16 0.30
CA VAL A 211 30.36 12.98 -0.18
C VAL A 211 30.64 13.43 -1.62
N GLY A 212 29.68 13.21 -2.51
CA GLY A 212 29.79 13.61 -3.92
C GLY A 212 30.64 12.68 -4.82
N LEU A 213 30.99 11.47 -4.34
CA LEU A 213 31.86 10.52 -5.07
C LEU A 213 31.10 9.36 -5.75
N ALA A 214 29.79 9.48 -5.96
CA ALA A 214 29.04 8.58 -6.85
C ALA A 214 29.29 8.92 -8.34
N ASP A 215 29.05 7.96 -9.23
CA ASP A 215 29.18 8.17 -10.69
C ASP A 215 28.26 9.28 -11.22
N VAL A 216 27.07 9.41 -10.61
CA VAL A 216 26.10 10.48 -10.85
C VAL A 216 25.60 10.97 -9.50
N ASN A 217 25.72 12.27 -9.23
CA ASN A 217 25.23 12.89 -8.01
C ASN A 217 24.07 13.82 -8.37
N ILE A 218 22.88 13.55 -7.83
CA ILE A 218 21.66 14.33 -8.08
C ILE A 218 21.27 15.01 -6.77
N ASN A 219 21.20 16.34 -6.79
CA ASN A 219 20.61 17.11 -5.69
C ASN A 219 19.10 17.27 -5.92
N LEU A 220 18.32 17.16 -4.85
CA LEU A 220 16.87 17.33 -4.86
C LEU A 220 16.50 18.45 -3.88
N ASP A 221 16.27 19.65 -4.43
CA ASP A 221 15.84 20.82 -3.69
C ASP A 221 14.32 20.78 -3.52
N PHE A 222 13.87 20.29 -2.35
CA PHE A 222 12.46 20.20 -2.00
C PHE A 222 11.88 21.55 -1.59
N GLY A 223 10.77 21.95 -2.21
CA GLY A 223 10.07 23.20 -1.92
C GLY A 223 8.56 23.04 -1.81
N PHE A 224 7.89 24.13 -1.43
CA PHE A 224 6.44 24.24 -1.41
C PHE A 224 6.03 25.67 -1.80
N ASN A 225 5.17 25.81 -2.81
CA ASN A 225 4.82 27.11 -3.39
C ASN A 225 3.49 27.71 -2.85
N GLY A 226 2.91 27.11 -1.81
CA GLY A 226 1.61 27.46 -1.26
C GLY A 226 0.47 26.54 -1.71
N ALA A 227 0.62 25.84 -2.85
CA ALA A 227 -0.39 24.92 -3.37
C ALA A 227 0.18 23.52 -3.72
N GLN A 228 1.46 23.44 -4.09
CA GLN A 228 2.10 22.22 -4.55
C GLN A 228 3.51 22.09 -3.97
N PHE A 229 3.91 20.85 -3.70
CA PHE A 229 5.31 20.49 -3.47
C PHE A 229 6.09 20.57 -4.78
N THR A 230 7.33 21.02 -4.69
CA THR A 230 8.26 21.12 -5.83
C THR A 230 9.54 20.33 -5.56
N VAL A 231 10.18 19.88 -6.64
CA VAL A 231 11.53 19.31 -6.63
C VAL A 231 12.34 20.08 -7.67
N ASN A 232 13.44 20.71 -7.26
CA ASN A 232 14.25 21.59 -8.11
C ASN A 232 13.40 22.69 -8.78
N ASP A 233 12.55 23.35 -7.97
CA ASP A 233 11.55 24.35 -8.36
C ASP A 233 10.44 23.89 -9.34
N VAL A 234 10.42 22.61 -9.74
CA VAL A 234 9.38 22.04 -10.61
C VAL A 234 8.29 21.37 -9.78
N ALA A 235 7.04 21.82 -9.94
CA ALA A 235 5.86 21.12 -9.43
C ALA A 235 5.50 19.95 -10.37
N TRP A 236 5.08 18.81 -9.81
CA TRP A 236 4.58 17.71 -10.63
C TRP A 236 3.28 18.09 -11.35
N VAL A 237 3.29 17.97 -12.67
CA VAL A 237 2.09 18.06 -13.50
C VAL A 237 1.84 16.67 -14.06
N THR A 238 0.71 16.06 -13.70
CA THR A 238 0.31 14.77 -14.25
C THR A 238 0.24 14.86 -15.78
N PRO A 239 0.99 14.03 -16.53
CA PRO A 239 1.00 14.11 -17.98
C PRO A 239 -0.40 13.85 -18.54
N THR A 240 -0.83 14.67 -19.50
CA THR A 240 -2.09 14.47 -20.19
C THR A 240 -1.97 13.30 -21.16
N VAL A 241 -2.33 12.09 -20.71
CA VAL A 241 -2.53 10.95 -21.59
C VAL A 241 -3.69 11.25 -22.56
N PRO A 242 -3.50 11.12 -23.89
CA PRO A 242 -4.58 11.24 -24.85
C PRO A 242 -5.79 10.36 -24.53
N VAL A 243 -6.99 10.91 -24.71
CA VAL A 243 -8.24 10.15 -24.69
C VAL A 243 -8.64 9.84 -26.13
N ILE A 244 -8.71 8.56 -26.46
CA ILE A 244 -9.13 8.09 -27.78
C ILE A 244 -10.61 7.76 -27.72
N GLU A 245 -11.36 8.23 -28.73
CA GLU A 245 -12.74 7.81 -28.99
C GLU A 245 -12.79 6.99 -30.28
N ILE A 246 -13.39 5.80 -30.22
CA ILE A 246 -13.63 4.94 -31.38
C ILE A 246 -15.13 4.75 -31.54
N SER A 247 -15.69 5.17 -32.67
CA SER A 247 -17.08 4.93 -33.08
C SER A 247 -17.15 3.83 -34.12
N MET A 248 -18.05 2.88 -33.91
CA MET A 248 -18.19 1.64 -34.70
C MET A 248 -19.64 1.52 -35.21
N PRO A 249 -19.94 2.05 -36.41
CA PRO A 249 -21.21 1.83 -37.09
C PRO A 249 -21.44 0.35 -37.39
N SER A 250 -22.67 -0.14 -37.19
CA SER A 250 -23.06 -1.51 -37.55
C SER A 250 -23.65 -1.61 -38.96
N GLY A 251 -24.22 -2.79 -39.29
CA GLY A 251 -24.79 -3.11 -40.60
C GLY A 251 -23.90 -4.01 -41.48
N SER A 252 -22.72 -4.41 -41.00
CA SER A 252 -21.85 -5.36 -41.70
C SER A 252 -22.34 -6.81 -41.59
N ALA A 253 -21.99 -7.61 -42.60
CA ALA A 253 -22.41 -9.00 -42.70
C ALA A 253 -21.88 -9.86 -41.54
N GLY A 254 -22.80 -10.47 -40.78
CA GLY A 254 -22.46 -11.26 -39.59
C GLY A 254 -22.44 -10.48 -38.28
N SER A 255 -23.02 -9.27 -38.26
CA SER A 255 -23.40 -8.59 -37.03
C SER A 255 -24.35 -9.45 -36.17
N PRO A 256 -24.32 -9.33 -34.83
CA PRO A 256 -23.50 -8.39 -34.06
C PRO A 256 -22.03 -8.83 -33.95
N HIS A 257 -21.11 -7.87 -34.05
CA HIS A 257 -19.68 -8.12 -33.86
C HIS A 257 -19.27 -7.77 -32.42
N PRO A 258 -18.83 -8.73 -31.60
CA PRO A 258 -18.20 -8.44 -30.32
C PRO A 258 -16.76 -7.96 -30.56
N LEU A 259 -16.49 -6.67 -30.33
CA LEU A 259 -15.17 -6.05 -30.45
C LEU A 259 -14.45 -6.08 -29.10
N HIS A 260 -13.22 -6.56 -29.10
CA HIS A 260 -12.32 -6.64 -27.95
C HIS A 260 -11.07 -5.80 -28.17
N LEU A 261 -10.68 -5.01 -27.18
CA LEU A 261 -9.43 -4.25 -27.14
C LEU A 261 -8.50 -4.87 -26.09
N HIS A 262 -7.28 -5.22 -26.50
CA HIS A 262 -6.21 -5.65 -25.59
C HIS A 262 -5.62 -4.43 -24.87
N GLY A 263 -4.93 -4.65 -23.75
CA GLY A 263 -4.19 -3.59 -23.03
C GLY A 263 -5.04 -2.62 -22.20
N HIS A 264 -6.32 -2.40 -22.54
CA HIS A 264 -7.17 -1.40 -21.86
C HIS A 264 -8.54 -1.95 -21.48
N THR A 265 -9.10 -1.37 -20.42
CA THR A 265 -10.56 -1.34 -20.21
C THR A 265 -11.09 -0.02 -20.76
N PHE A 266 -12.13 -0.05 -21.60
CA PHE A 266 -12.75 1.13 -22.21
C PHE A 266 -14.13 1.43 -21.63
N SER A 267 -14.52 2.70 -21.65
CA SER A 267 -15.86 3.18 -21.31
C SER A 267 -16.78 3.07 -22.52
N VAL A 268 -17.91 2.35 -22.41
CA VAL A 268 -18.92 2.27 -23.48
C VAL A 268 -19.84 3.48 -23.39
N VAL A 269 -19.45 4.58 -24.05
CA VAL A 269 -20.19 5.85 -24.02
C VAL A 269 -21.47 5.80 -24.87
N ARG A 270 -21.57 4.90 -25.85
CA ARG A 270 -22.82 4.59 -26.55
C ARG A 270 -22.91 3.09 -26.84
N SER A 271 -23.98 2.44 -26.37
CA SER A 271 -24.25 1.01 -26.56
C SER A 271 -25.14 0.74 -27.78
N ALA A 272 -25.10 -0.50 -28.29
CA ALA A 272 -26.04 -0.97 -29.29
C ALA A 272 -27.50 -0.92 -28.78
N GLY A 273 -28.44 -0.56 -29.65
CA GLY A 273 -29.84 -0.28 -29.32
C GLY A 273 -30.10 1.13 -28.76
N TYR A 274 -29.08 1.99 -28.63
CA TYR A 274 -29.21 3.33 -28.06
C TYR A 274 -28.66 4.42 -29.00
N SER A 275 -29.31 5.59 -28.98
CA SER A 275 -28.90 6.79 -29.72
C SER A 275 -28.21 7.85 -28.85
N SER A 276 -28.51 7.87 -27.55
CA SER A 276 -27.93 8.78 -26.55
C SER A 276 -26.55 8.33 -26.08
N TYR A 277 -25.68 9.29 -25.78
CA TYR A 277 -24.37 9.06 -25.18
C TYR A 277 -24.42 9.23 -23.65
N ASN A 278 -23.77 8.33 -22.91
CA ASN A 278 -23.49 8.46 -21.49
C ASN A 278 -22.01 8.81 -21.28
N TYR A 279 -21.73 10.05 -20.90
CA TYR A 279 -20.39 10.52 -20.54
C TYR A 279 -20.20 10.70 -19.02
N ASP A 280 -21.24 10.53 -18.22
CA ASP A 280 -21.23 10.72 -16.77
C ASP A 280 -20.75 9.45 -16.05
N ASN A 281 -21.37 8.31 -16.35
CA ASN A 281 -21.08 7.03 -15.69
C ASN A 281 -21.19 5.78 -16.60
N PRO A 282 -20.64 5.80 -17.83
CA PRO A 282 -20.67 4.64 -18.73
C PRO A 282 -20.00 3.41 -18.09
N ILE A 283 -20.53 2.22 -18.41
CA ILE A 283 -19.91 0.95 -18.01
C ILE A 283 -18.51 0.83 -18.63
N ARG A 284 -17.55 0.37 -17.82
CA ARG A 284 -16.19 0.05 -18.26
C ARG A 284 -16.02 -1.45 -18.48
N ARG A 285 -15.48 -1.85 -19.62
CA ARG A 285 -15.25 -3.26 -20.03
C ARG A 285 -14.21 -3.37 -21.14
N ASP A 286 -13.87 -4.59 -21.51
CA ASP A 286 -12.85 -4.98 -22.51
C ASP A 286 -13.45 -5.57 -23.80
N VAL A 287 -14.70 -6.03 -23.79
CA VAL A 287 -15.44 -6.55 -24.95
C VAL A 287 -16.83 -5.91 -25.06
N VAL A 288 -17.22 -5.38 -26.23
CA VAL A 288 -18.54 -4.80 -26.49
C VAL A 288 -19.15 -5.25 -27.82
N SER A 289 -20.45 -5.49 -27.86
CA SER A 289 -21.19 -5.75 -29.10
C SER A 289 -21.38 -4.44 -29.89
N THR A 290 -21.06 -4.43 -31.18
CA THR A 290 -21.34 -3.29 -32.08
C THR A 290 -22.82 -3.18 -32.48
N GLY A 291 -23.67 -4.12 -32.07
CA GLY A 291 -25.08 -4.11 -32.42
C GLY A 291 -25.38 -4.74 -33.79
N SER A 292 -26.64 -4.72 -34.20
CA SER A 292 -27.12 -5.38 -35.44
C SER A 292 -28.03 -4.50 -36.30
N ASP A 293 -28.49 -3.38 -35.77
CA ASP A 293 -29.29 -2.41 -36.51
C ASP A 293 -28.36 -1.47 -37.28
N THR A 294 -28.71 -1.05 -38.50
CA THR A 294 -27.89 -0.11 -39.28
C THR A 294 -27.82 1.29 -38.67
N THR A 295 -28.66 1.59 -37.65
CA THR A 295 -28.62 2.81 -36.83
C THR A 295 -27.71 2.70 -35.60
N ASP A 296 -27.21 1.50 -35.28
CA ASP A 296 -26.22 1.30 -34.23
C ASP A 296 -24.89 1.96 -34.62
N ASN A 297 -24.36 2.77 -33.71
CA ASN A 297 -23.01 3.33 -33.80
C ASN A 297 -22.42 3.31 -32.39
N VAL A 298 -21.80 2.18 -32.05
CA VAL A 298 -21.28 1.91 -30.71
C VAL A 298 -19.99 2.68 -30.53
N THR A 299 -19.93 3.50 -29.50
CA THR A 299 -18.78 4.38 -29.26
C THR A 299 -18.13 4.04 -27.92
N ILE A 300 -16.81 3.90 -27.94
CA ILE A 300 -15.98 3.63 -26.76
C ILE A 300 -14.94 4.74 -26.54
N ARG A 301 -14.55 4.98 -25.29
CA ARG A 301 -13.42 5.83 -24.92
C ARG A 301 -12.44 5.13 -23.99
N PHE A 302 -11.15 5.34 -24.22
CA PHE A 302 -10.06 4.90 -23.33
C PHE A 302 -8.93 5.92 -23.32
N THR A 303 -8.10 5.85 -22.28
CA THR A 303 -6.86 6.61 -22.12
C THR A 303 -5.69 5.80 -22.69
N THR A 304 -4.76 6.47 -23.36
CA THR A 304 -3.50 5.85 -23.80
C THR A 304 -2.48 5.92 -22.65
N ASP A 305 -2.67 5.04 -21.67
CA ASP A 305 -1.91 4.94 -20.41
C ASP A 305 -1.11 3.63 -20.27
N ASN A 306 -0.94 2.87 -21.36
CA ASN A 306 -0.30 1.56 -21.40
C ASN A 306 0.49 1.38 -22.71
N SER A 307 1.72 1.91 -22.78
CA SER A 307 2.60 1.85 -23.96
C SER A 307 2.74 0.42 -24.49
N GLY A 308 2.41 0.18 -25.77
CA GLY A 308 2.35 -1.18 -26.28
C GLY A 308 1.80 -1.34 -27.71
N ARG A 309 1.59 -2.61 -28.10
CA ARG A 309 1.04 -3.01 -29.41
C ARG A 309 -0.23 -3.81 -29.17
N TRP A 310 -1.37 -3.13 -29.17
CA TRP A 310 -2.65 -3.70 -28.73
C TRP A 310 -3.56 -4.04 -29.91
N ILE A 311 -4.10 -5.25 -29.91
CA ILE A 311 -5.03 -5.68 -30.95
C ILE A 311 -6.43 -5.20 -30.57
N LEU A 312 -7.11 -4.52 -31.50
CA LEU A 312 -8.56 -4.31 -31.50
C LEU A 312 -9.16 -5.25 -32.53
N HIS A 313 -9.96 -6.24 -32.11
CA HIS A 313 -10.49 -7.26 -33.01
C HIS A 313 -11.89 -7.74 -32.68
N CYS A 314 -12.57 -8.30 -33.69
CA CYS A 314 -13.79 -9.07 -33.46
C CYS A 314 -13.41 -10.42 -32.82
N VAL A 315 -14.09 -10.80 -31.72
CA VAL A 315 -13.80 -12.05 -31.00
C VAL A 315 -14.25 -13.28 -31.78
N THR A 316 -15.24 -13.14 -32.67
CA THR A 316 -15.87 -14.26 -33.39
C THR A 316 -15.50 -14.35 -34.88
N ARG A 317 -14.81 -13.35 -35.46
CA ARG A 317 -14.48 -13.29 -36.90
C ARG A 317 -13.16 -12.55 -37.13
N GLY A 318 -12.46 -12.87 -38.22
CA GLY A 318 -11.11 -12.38 -38.53
C GLY A 318 -10.98 -10.91 -38.95
N PHE A 319 -11.64 -9.97 -38.27
CA PHE A 319 -11.38 -8.54 -38.39
C PHE A 319 -10.51 -8.09 -37.21
N ALA A 320 -9.34 -7.51 -37.48
CA ALA A 320 -8.42 -7.01 -36.47
C ALA A 320 -7.62 -5.81 -36.99
N VAL A 321 -7.29 -4.88 -36.09
CA VAL A 321 -6.29 -3.82 -36.29
C VAL A 321 -5.33 -3.81 -35.10
N VAL A 322 -4.11 -3.30 -35.29
CA VAL A 322 -3.12 -3.09 -34.22
C VAL A 322 -3.02 -1.60 -33.93
N MET A 323 -3.31 -1.23 -32.70
CA MET A 323 -3.01 0.08 -32.13
C MET A 323 -1.57 0.03 -31.62
N VAL A 324 -0.71 0.93 -32.11
CA VAL A 324 0.63 1.13 -31.53
C VAL A 324 0.57 2.37 -30.66
N GLU A 325 0.65 2.16 -29.36
CA GLU A 325 0.54 3.19 -28.35
C GLU A 325 1.92 3.57 -27.85
N ASP A 326 2.20 4.88 -27.81
CA ASP A 326 3.46 5.45 -27.33
C ASP A 326 4.69 4.82 -28.02
N VAL A 327 4.78 5.07 -29.33
CA VAL A 327 5.81 4.53 -30.23
C VAL A 327 7.22 4.79 -29.69
N ASP A 328 7.48 5.98 -29.16
CA ASP A 328 8.80 6.36 -28.67
C ASP A 328 9.24 5.47 -27.48
N THR A 329 8.35 5.15 -26.54
CA THR A 329 8.65 4.19 -25.47
C THR A 329 8.76 2.77 -26.00
N VAL A 330 7.87 2.34 -26.91
CA VAL A 330 7.83 0.99 -27.48
C VAL A 330 9.05 0.67 -28.37
N GLU A 331 9.64 1.66 -29.02
CA GLU A 331 10.85 1.49 -29.84
C GLU A 331 12.14 1.63 -29.02
N ASN A 332 12.15 2.46 -27.96
CA ASN A 332 13.30 2.61 -27.07
C ASN A 332 13.36 1.54 -25.96
N SER A 333 12.32 0.73 -25.76
CA SER A 333 12.30 -0.39 -24.80
C SER A 333 13.19 -1.56 -25.24
N THR A 334 14.51 -1.36 -25.19
CA THR A 334 15.55 -2.34 -25.54
C THR A 334 15.76 -3.38 -24.44
N ALA A 335 14.68 -4.05 -24.02
CA ALA A 335 14.78 -5.28 -23.24
C ALA A 335 15.29 -6.43 -24.13
N SER A 336 16.49 -6.92 -23.81
CA SER A 336 17.21 -8.00 -24.51
C SER A 336 16.32 -9.21 -24.86
N SER A 337 15.77 -9.21 -26.07
CA SER A 337 15.06 -10.35 -26.64
C SER A 337 15.30 -10.38 -28.15
N LYS A 338 15.79 -11.52 -28.65
CA LYS A 338 16.11 -11.71 -30.07
C LYS A 338 14.81 -11.76 -30.87
N PRO A 339 14.77 -11.26 -32.12
CA PRO A 339 13.57 -11.33 -32.94
C PRO A 339 13.25 -12.79 -33.28
N LEU A 340 12.15 -13.30 -32.74
CA LEU A 340 11.50 -14.50 -33.25
C LEU A 340 10.63 -14.11 -34.45
N VAL A 341 11.18 -14.28 -35.64
CA VAL A 341 10.41 -14.21 -36.89
C VAL A 341 9.52 -15.45 -36.98
N PHE A 342 8.21 -15.25 -37.01
CA PHE A 342 7.29 -16.20 -37.61
C PHE A 342 6.54 -15.50 -38.74
N LEU A 343 6.89 -15.89 -39.97
CA LEU A 343 6.04 -15.69 -41.14
C LEU A 343 4.83 -16.62 -41.03
N ALA A 344 3.69 -16.16 -41.55
CA ALA A 344 2.61 -17.02 -42.03
C ALA A 344 2.72 -17.09 -43.56
#